data_AF-A0A8H6RI07-F1
#
_entry.id   AF-A0A8H6RI07-F1
#
_cell.length_a   1.000
_cell.length_b   1.000
_cell.length_c   1.000
_cell.angle_alpha   90.00
_cell.angle_beta   90.00
_cell.angle_gamma   90.00
#
_symmetry.space_group_name_H-M   'P 1'
#
loop_
_entity.id
_entity.type
_entity.pdbx_description
1 polymer ?
#
loop_
_entity_poly.entity_id
_entity_poly.type
_entity_poly.pdbx_seq_one_letter_code
_entity_poly.pdbx_strand_id
1 'polypeptide(L)'
;MSGNVGMGSCCMSGHLASGTPKGREETIAGLPTYVAEPENKDKSKTIVFLVEIFGYKLNNIRLLADEYAAHGFTAYIPDVLEGDAVDEGFLKTVEPTLPERESRSITEKATATATVGATLGPFLIKHREAVARPIIEGFIEKVREIPGTQKVGAIGFCWGGRYAILAAQKPFSGTPGKGIDAAFAAHPSLVSIPADFDPVAVPLGLALGEKDSLLGETEQGQILRLMAAKKKGEGEGEPLEGAECIIYPDQIHGFSLRGDWADEKSKAAIDQVTKQGVKPQQQSTMSLEDSLRVPVPKPAPGLMSDGNVRAPPRTRKRIRGVDAPEARPSGGSEDELTGLKASSREDVKKKFRFDDDFTVLVGADEVRFVIYKDVFSHQSDFFRAACSHDFKETKEKVVRLPEVEPEVFRSYMQWAYRGEVVVQAPIDQVPPLSRSRQLLLGELYTLANFLGDMGLKNAVIDQFAAMLKDGSELAIDFVNHLYGNTPESCKLRKFILACFLHAPKGQWLKTNRAILPSAFLVDIAIESARFDFDRTTFINPHNKTACLYHELGKAPTCSCADCRIRWIIEKRPLEQAAQT
;
A
#
# COMPACT_ATOMS: atom_id res chain seq x y z
N MET A 1 27.29 36.01 -0.31
CA MET A 1 26.13 36.61 0.39
C MET A 1 25.14 35.49 0.64
N SER A 2 25.10 34.95 1.85
CA SER A 2 24.16 33.91 2.27
C SER A 2 22.80 34.57 2.55
N GLY A 3 21.96 34.65 1.51
CA GLY A 3 20.58 35.09 1.68
C GLY A 3 19.81 34.06 2.49
N ASN A 4 19.50 34.37 3.74
CA ASN A 4 18.47 33.69 4.50
C ASN A 4 17.16 33.88 3.72
N VAL A 5 16.71 32.85 3.00
CA VAL A 5 15.47 32.89 2.22
C VAL A 5 14.29 32.66 3.17
N GLY A 6 14.10 33.54 4.16
CA GLY A 6 12.90 33.50 4.99
C GLY A 6 11.69 33.85 4.14
N MET A 7 10.64 33.02 4.17
CA MET A 7 9.38 33.37 3.51
C MET A 7 8.84 34.68 4.10
N GLY A 8 8.55 35.65 3.22
CA GLY A 8 8.15 37.00 3.61
C GLY A 8 6.83 37.05 4.38
N SER A 9 6.49 38.22 4.93
CA SER A 9 5.28 38.45 5.74
C SER A 9 3.97 38.56 4.92
N CYS A 10 3.88 37.91 3.76
CA CYS A 10 2.66 37.92 2.95
C CYS A 10 1.64 36.90 3.50
N CYS A 11 0.34 37.23 3.42
CA CYS A 11 -0.75 36.31 3.75
C CYS A 11 -0.89 35.28 2.63
N MET A 12 -0.32 34.09 2.83
CA MET A 12 -0.23 33.08 1.79
C MET A 12 -1.56 32.37 1.56
N SER A 13 -2.32 32.21 2.63
CA SER A 13 -3.62 31.59 2.60
C SER A 13 -4.57 32.30 1.62
N GLY A 14 -4.54 33.63 1.57
CA GLY A 14 -5.36 34.39 0.62
C GLY A 14 -5.01 34.13 -0.84
N HIS A 15 -3.71 33.93 -1.12
CA HIS A 15 -3.24 33.61 -2.47
C HIS A 15 -3.67 32.20 -2.90
N LEU A 16 -3.52 31.21 -2.04
CA LEU A 16 -3.93 29.83 -2.31
C LEU A 16 -5.44 29.67 -2.51
N ALA A 17 -6.27 30.50 -1.89
CA ALA A 17 -7.73 30.42 -1.99
C ALA A 17 -8.29 30.84 -3.38
N SER A 18 -7.64 31.78 -4.06
CA SER A 18 -8.25 32.48 -5.22
C SER A 18 -7.26 32.93 -6.30
N GLY A 19 -5.98 32.56 -6.19
CA GLY A 19 -4.95 32.91 -7.16
C GLY A 19 -5.11 32.21 -8.51
N THR A 20 -4.46 32.76 -9.53
CA THR A 20 -4.25 32.10 -10.83
C THR A 20 -2.82 31.59 -10.92
N PRO A 21 -2.61 30.30 -11.24
CA PRO A 21 -1.29 29.73 -11.45
C PRO A 21 -0.50 30.47 -12.55
N LYS A 22 0.78 30.75 -12.32
CA LYS A 22 1.68 31.54 -13.18
C LYS A 22 2.71 30.72 -13.94
N GLY A 23 2.97 29.52 -13.48
CA GLY A 23 3.82 28.53 -14.14
C GLY A 23 3.21 28.00 -15.43
N ARG A 24 3.76 26.90 -15.93
CA ARG A 24 3.42 26.35 -17.24
C ARG A 24 3.38 24.84 -17.22
N GLU A 25 2.69 24.22 -18.18
CA GLU A 25 2.72 22.76 -18.36
C GLU A 25 3.74 22.37 -19.43
N GLU A 26 4.58 21.40 -19.10
CA GLU A 26 5.58 20.80 -20.00
C GLU A 26 5.64 19.28 -19.77
N THR A 27 6.20 18.54 -20.72
CA THR A 27 6.47 17.11 -20.50
C THR A 27 7.90 16.95 -19.99
N ILE A 28 8.06 16.40 -18.79
CA ILE A 28 9.36 16.09 -18.18
C ILE A 28 9.38 14.59 -17.87
N ALA A 29 10.44 13.89 -18.28
CA ALA A 29 10.59 12.44 -18.08
C ALA A 29 9.39 11.60 -18.57
N GLY A 30 8.70 12.06 -19.62
CA GLY A 30 7.51 11.40 -20.17
C GLY A 30 6.20 11.73 -19.45
N LEU A 31 6.22 12.50 -18.37
CA LEU A 31 5.02 12.90 -17.62
C LEU A 31 4.63 14.35 -17.90
N PRO A 32 3.34 14.66 -18.15
CA PRO A 32 2.82 16.01 -18.01
C PRO A 32 3.20 16.57 -16.64
N THR A 33 3.77 17.77 -16.61
CA THR A 33 4.34 18.37 -15.40
C THR A 33 4.03 19.85 -15.37
N TYR A 34 3.50 20.34 -14.26
CA TYR A 34 3.45 21.78 -14.00
C TYR A 34 4.80 22.27 -13.49
N VAL A 35 5.33 23.31 -14.11
CA VAL A 35 6.65 23.87 -13.86
C VAL A 35 6.51 25.31 -13.38
N ALA A 36 6.99 25.57 -12.16
CA ALA A 36 7.16 26.91 -11.62
C ALA A 36 8.65 27.16 -11.35
N GLU A 37 9.17 28.27 -11.86
CA GLU A 37 10.60 28.60 -11.76
C GLU A 37 10.76 29.98 -11.12
N PRO A 38 11.83 30.20 -10.33
CA PRO A 38 12.16 31.52 -9.85
C PRO A 38 12.48 32.45 -11.03
N GLU A 39 12.40 33.77 -10.83
CA GLU A 39 12.65 34.76 -11.89
C GLU A 39 14.02 34.58 -12.57
N ASN A 40 15.03 34.20 -11.80
CA ASN A 40 16.39 33.94 -12.29
C ASN A 40 16.57 32.55 -12.93
N LYS A 41 15.52 31.72 -12.96
CA LYS A 41 15.48 30.34 -13.47
C LYS A 41 16.51 29.40 -12.84
N ASP A 42 16.95 29.70 -11.62
CA ASP A 42 17.89 28.87 -10.87
C ASP A 42 17.26 27.52 -10.50
N LYS A 43 17.93 26.44 -10.88
CA LYS A 43 17.55 25.04 -10.61
C LYS A 43 18.37 24.40 -9.49
N SER A 44 19.33 25.15 -8.92
CA SER A 44 20.21 24.64 -7.85
C SER A 44 19.42 24.08 -6.67
N LYS A 45 18.24 24.63 -6.39
CA LYS A 45 17.26 24.13 -5.42
C LYS A 45 15.99 23.75 -6.16
N THR A 46 15.75 22.46 -6.31
CA THR A 46 14.58 21.91 -6.99
C THR A 46 13.68 21.17 -6.01
N ILE A 47 12.36 21.27 -6.17
CA ILE A 47 11.37 20.56 -5.37
C ILE A 47 10.41 19.80 -6.29
N VAL A 48 10.19 18.53 -5.98
CA VAL A 48 9.14 17.71 -6.61
C VAL A 48 7.92 17.67 -5.68
N PHE A 49 6.79 18.16 -6.16
CA PHE A 49 5.51 18.14 -5.48
C PHE A 49 4.78 16.83 -5.82
N LEU A 50 4.53 16.01 -4.81
CA LEU A 50 3.79 14.77 -4.90
C LEU A 50 2.33 15.04 -4.56
N VAL A 51 1.52 14.93 -5.60
CA VAL A 51 0.11 15.29 -5.59
C VAL A 51 -0.69 14.40 -4.64
N GLU A 52 -1.84 14.92 -4.25
CA GLU A 52 -2.90 14.11 -3.70
C GLU A 52 -3.76 13.47 -4.81
N ILE A 53 -4.81 12.74 -4.43
CA ILE A 53 -5.65 11.98 -5.36
C ILE A 53 -6.33 12.82 -6.44
N PHE A 54 -6.43 14.15 -6.27
CA PHE A 54 -7.01 15.09 -7.25
C PHE A 54 -6.02 15.55 -8.34
N GLY A 55 -4.77 15.10 -8.26
CA GLY A 55 -3.79 15.23 -9.33
C GLY A 55 -3.16 16.62 -9.47
N TYR A 56 -2.25 16.73 -10.45
CA TYR A 56 -1.39 17.89 -10.65
C TYR A 56 -2.12 19.14 -11.18
N LYS A 57 -3.39 19.00 -11.56
CA LYS A 57 -4.26 20.07 -12.06
C LYS A 57 -5.00 20.82 -10.97
N LEU A 58 -4.98 20.32 -9.72
CA LEU A 58 -5.59 21.02 -8.60
C LEU A 58 -4.98 22.43 -8.47
N ASN A 59 -5.84 23.44 -8.37
CA ASN A 59 -5.39 24.83 -8.44
C ASN A 59 -4.42 25.17 -7.30
N ASN A 60 -4.74 24.74 -6.08
CA ASN A 60 -4.03 25.17 -4.88
C ASN A 60 -2.61 24.61 -4.79
N ILE A 61 -2.37 23.39 -5.30
CA ILE A 61 -0.99 22.83 -5.34
C ILE A 61 -0.12 23.57 -6.37
N ARG A 62 -0.70 24.07 -7.46
CA ARG A 62 0.01 24.89 -8.46
C ARG A 62 0.37 26.27 -7.92
N LEU A 63 -0.57 26.91 -7.23
CA LEU A 63 -0.32 28.18 -6.53
C LEU A 63 0.75 28.02 -5.46
N LEU A 64 0.74 26.90 -4.75
CA LEU A 64 1.79 26.59 -3.78
C LEU A 64 3.16 26.44 -4.47
N ALA A 65 3.23 25.73 -5.60
CA ALA A 65 4.48 25.63 -6.36
C ALA A 65 4.98 27.01 -6.84
N ASP A 66 4.09 27.88 -7.29
CA ASP A 66 4.44 29.26 -7.67
C ASP A 66 4.99 30.06 -6.49
N GLU A 67 4.47 29.85 -5.28
CA GLU A 67 4.98 30.48 -4.07
C GLU A 67 6.39 29.98 -3.72
N TYR A 68 6.65 28.68 -3.85
CA TYR A 68 8.01 28.15 -3.69
C TYR A 68 8.97 28.72 -4.75
N ALA A 69 8.48 28.91 -5.98
CA ALA A 69 9.23 29.58 -7.04
C ALA A 69 9.55 31.04 -6.72
N ALA A 70 8.60 31.79 -6.16
CA ALA A 70 8.86 33.14 -5.65
C ALA A 70 9.94 33.17 -4.53
N HIS A 71 10.13 32.05 -3.83
CA HIS A 71 11.16 31.85 -2.81
C HIS A 71 12.43 31.15 -3.33
N GLY A 72 12.68 31.17 -4.64
CA GLY A 72 13.98 30.74 -5.18
C GLY A 72 14.11 29.23 -5.39
N PHE A 73 13.01 28.47 -5.39
CA PHE A 73 13.01 27.04 -5.72
C PHE A 73 12.45 26.80 -7.11
N THR A 74 13.08 25.96 -7.92
CA THR A 74 12.39 25.39 -9.08
C THR A 74 11.44 24.30 -8.59
N ALA A 75 10.15 24.37 -8.94
CA ALA A 75 9.13 23.44 -8.50
C ALA A 75 8.53 22.66 -9.68
N TYR A 76 8.42 21.34 -9.52
CA TYR A 76 7.83 20.42 -10.48
C TYR A 76 6.65 19.68 -9.84
N ILE A 77 5.50 19.69 -10.50
CA ILE A 77 4.33 18.88 -10.13
C ILE A 77 4.04 17.89 -11.27
N PRO A 78 4.64 16.68 -11.25
CA PRO A 78 4.37 15.66 -12.25
C PRO A 78 2.98 15.02 -12.10
N ASP A 79 2.39 14.63 -13.22
CA ASP A 79 1.19 13.80 -13.29
C ASP A 79 1.52 12.32 -12.97
N VAL A 80 1.88 12.06 -11.72
CA VAL A 80 2.21 10.70 -11.24
C VAL A 80 1.00 9.77 -11.15
N LEU A 81 -0.20 10.29 -11.42
CA LEU A 81 -1.45 9.52 -11.51
C LEU A 81 -1.80 9.17 -12.97
N GLU A 82 -0.96 9.56 -13.94
CA GLU A 82 -1.10 9.22 -15.37
C GLU A 82 -2.50 9.53 -15.94
N GLY A 83 -3.07 10.68 -15.56
CA GLY A 83 -4.39 11.12 -16.01
C GLY A 83 -5.58 10.48 -15.28
N ASP A 84 -5.36 9.65 -14.27
CA ASP A 84 -6.39 8.94 -13.48
C ASP A 84 -6.67 9.62 -12.13
N ALA A 85 -6.59 10.96 -12.10
CA ALA A 85 -6.93 11.76 -10.93
C ALA A 85 -8.43 11.66 -10.59
N VAL A 86 -8.75 11.63 -9.30
CA VAL A 86 -10.11 11.68 -8.79
C VAL A 86 -10.68 13.10 -8.98
N ASP A 87 -11.96 13.19 -9.31
CA ASP A 87 -12.65 14.47 -9.45
C ASP A 87 -12.67 15.25 -8.12
N GLU A 88 -12.39 16.56 -8.19
CA GLU A 88 -12.35 17.44 -7.02
C GLU A 88 -13.72 17.52 -6.30
N GLY A 89 -14.84 17.34 -7.01
CA GLY A 89 -16.16 17.27 -6.41
C GLY A 89 -16.31 16.13 -5.39
N PHE A 90 -15.41 15.15 -5.42
CA PHE A 90 -15.36 14.06 -4.45
C PHE A 90 -14.88 14.47 -3.06
N LEU A 91 -14.26 15.65 -2.92
CA LEU A 91 -13.71 16.17 -1.67
C LEU A 91 -14.67 16.13 -0.49
N LYS A 92 -15.87 16.69 -0.69
CA LYS A 92 -16.88 16.78 0.36
C LYS A 92 -17.34 15.41 0.84
N THR A 93 -17.14 14.38 0.02
CA THR A 93 -17.49 13.00 0.36
C THR A 93 -16.41 12.37 1.25
N VAL A 94 -15.13 12.54 0.87
CA VAL A 94 -13.97 11.97 1.59
C VAL A 94 -13.69 12.69 2.89
N GLU A 95 -13.64 14.03 2.85
CA GLU A 95 -13.30 14.85 4.00
C GLU A 95 -14.24 16.07 4.08
N PRO A 96 -15.47 15.91 4.62
CA PRO A 96 -16.34 17.04 4.91
C PRO A 96 -15.75 17.96 5.98
N THR A 97 -16.26 19.21 6.02
CA THR A 97 -15.96 20.13 7.12
C THR A 97 -16.36 19.54 8.47
N LEU A 98 -15.75 19.99 9.56
CA LEU A 98 -16.08 19.46 10.91
C LEU A 98 -17.57 19.60 11.25
N PRO A 99 -18.23 20.76 11.05
CA PRO A 99 -19.65 20.88 11.35
C PRO A 99 -20.52 19.96 10.51
N GLU A 100 -20.21 19.79 9.22
CA GLU A 100 -20.93 18.85 8.34
C GLU A 100 -20.68 17.40 8.78
N ARG A 101 -19.46 17.04 9.16
CA ARG A 101 -19.11 15.70 9.62
C ARG A 101 -19.86 15.31 10.90
N GLU A 102 -19.94 16.23 11.84
CA GLU A 102 -20.62 16.05 13.13
C GLU A 102 -22.14 15.98 12.95
N SER A 103 -22.70 16.79 12.05
CA SER A 103 -24.15 16.86 11.80
C SER A 103 -24.68 15.72 10.90
N ARG A 104 -23.82 14.98 10.19
CA ARG A 104 -24.25 13.85 9.36
C ARG A 104 -24.98 12.78 10.19
N SER A 105 -26.16 12.42 9.72
CA SER A 105 -26.92 11.26 10.20
C SER A 105 -26.13 9.96 9.96
N ILE A 106 -26.51 8.89 10.68
CA ILE A 106 -25.91 7.56 10.51
C ILE A 106 -26.04 7.08 9.06
N THR A 107 -27.16 7.39 8.39
CA THR A 107 -27.41 7.05 6.99
C THR A 107 -26.51 7.81 6.02
N GLU A 108 -26.27 9.11 6.26
CA GLU A 108 -25.36 9.92 5.43
C GLU A 108 -23.90 9.50 5.64
N LYS A 109 -23.51 9.15 6.87
CA LYS A 109 -22.19 8.58 7.18
C LYS A 109 -21.99 7.26 6.42
N ALA A 110 -22.93 6.33 6.50
CA ALA A 110 -22.85 5.05 5.79
C ALA A 110 -22.79 5.23 4.26
N THR A 111 -23.61 6.13 3.71
CA THR A 111 -23.60 6.44 2.26
C THR A 111 -22.27 7.05 1.83
N ALA A 112 -21.75 8.00 2.60
CA ALA A 112 -20.44 8.59 2.35
C ALA A 112 -19.33 7.54 2.39
N THR A 113 -19.29 6.68 3.42
CA THR A 113 -18.30 5.59 3.53
C THR A 113 -18.37 4.62 2.35
N ALA A 114 -19.58 4.22 1.92
CA ALA A 114 -19.75 3.34 0.76
C ALA A 114 -19.26 4.02 -0.54
N THR A 115 -19.55 5.31 -0.72
CA THR A 115 -19.12 6.08 -1.89
C THR A 115 -17.60 6.27 -1.88
N VAL A 116 -17.00 6.57 -0.72
CA VAL A 116 -15.54 6.57 -0.49
C VAL A 116 -14.92 5.25 -0.92
N GLY A 117 -15.44 4.13 -0.43
CA GLY A 117 -14.93 2.80 -0.78
C GLY A 117 -15.03 2.49 -2.28
N ALA A 118 -16.16 2.82 -2.92
CA ALA A 118 -16.39 2.55 -4.34
C ALA A 118 -15.48 3.35 -5.28
N THR A 119 -15.16 4.60 -4.91
CA THR A 119 -14.29 5.47 -5.72
C THR A 119 -12.81 5.24 -5.38
N LEU A 120 -12.45 5.21 -4.09
CA LEU A 120 -11.06 5.08 -3.68
C LEU A 120 -10.53 3.67 -3.78
N GLY A 121 -11.34 2.62 -3.62
CA GLY A 121 -10.86 1.22 -3.72
C GLY A 121 -10.15 0.94 -5.05
N PRO A 122 -10.80 1.15 -6.22
CA PRO A 122 -10.15 0.99 -7.52
C PRO A 122 -8.93 1.91 -7.72
N PHE A 123 -9.03 3.16 -7.24
CA PHE A 123 -7.93 4.12 -7.30
C PHE A 123 -6.70 3.59 -6.54
N LEU A 124 -6.88 3.11 -5.30
CA LEU A 124 -5.79 2.59 -4.48
C LEU A 124 -5.16 1.33 -5.05
N ILE A 125 -5.92 0.49 -5.75
CA ILE A 125 -5.36 -0.67 -6.47
C ILE A 125 -4.49 -0.22 -7.64
N LYS A 126 -4.98 0.72 -8.47
CA LYS A 126 -4.24 1.23 -9.63
C LYS A 126 -2.98 1.99 -9.21
N HIS A 127 -3.09 2.78 -8.14
CA HIS A 127 -2.04 3.66 -7.60
C HIS A 127 -1.38 3.09 -6.34
N ARG A 128 -1.35 1.76 -6.22
CA ARG A 128 -0.63 1.05 -5.14
C ARG A 128 0.88 1.30 -5.24
N GLU A 129 1.60 1.09 -4.15
CA GLU A 129 3.04 1.38 -4.08
C GLU A 129 3.82 0.75 -5.24
N ALA A 130 3.59 -0.52 -5.56
CA ALA A 130 4.29 -1.23 -6.64
C ALA A 130 4.09 -0.62 -8.05
N VAL A 131 3.11 0.26 -8.23
CA VAL A 131 2.86 0.98 -9.49
C VAL A 131 3.37 2.42 -9.40
N ALA A 132 2.95 3.15 -8.37
CA ALA A 132 3.24 4.57 -8.25
C ALA A 132 4.69 4.87 -7.85
N ARG A 133 5.30 4.02 -7.00
CA ARG A 133 6.68 4.24 -6.54
C ARG A 133 7.68 4.25 -7.69
N PRO A 134 7.70 3.30 -8.64
CA PRO A 134 8.59 3.36 -9.80
C PRO A 134 8.42 4.62 -10.65
N ILE A 135 7.20 5.13 -10.81
CA ILE A 135 6.91 6.36 -11.58
C ILE A 135 7.55 7.57 -10.88
N ILE A 136 7.33 7.69 -9.57
CA ILE A 136 7.87 8.79 -8.74
C ILE A 136 9.39 8.71 -8.66
N GLU A 137 9.94 7.53 -8.44
CA GLU A 137 11.38 7.26 -8.42
C GLU A 137 12.01 7.68 -9.75
N GLY A 138 11.51 7.16 -10.88
CA GLY A 138 12.02 7.48 -12.21
C GLY A 138 11.95 8.98 -12.52
N PHE A 139 10.87 9.65 -12.12
CA PHE A 139 10.77 11.11 -12.29
C PHE A 139 11.85 11.85 -11.49
N ILE A 140 12.06 11.52 -10.21
CA ILE A 140 13.08 12.14 -9.36
C ILE A 140 14.50 11.90 -9.91
N GLU A 141 14.78 10.68 -10.40
CA GLU A 141 16.06 10.36 -11.03
C GLU A 141 16.32 11.24 -12.26
N LYS A 142 15.28 11.48 -13.08
CA LYS A 142 15.38 12.35 -14.26
C LYS A 142 15.46 13.82 -13.90
N VAL A 143 14.79 14.28 -12.86
CA VAL A 143 14.97 15.64 -12.33
C VAL A 143 16.43 15.86 -11.93
N ARG A 144 17.08 14.88 -11.29
CA ARG A 144 18.52 14.93 -10.96
C ARG A 144 19.45 14.96 -12.18
N GLU A 145 18.96 14.68 -13.39
CA GLU A 145 19.73 14.77 -14.64
C GLU A 145 19.58 16.14 -15.32
N ILE A 146 18.61 16.96 -14.90
CA ILE A 146 18.38 18.28 -15.49
C ILE A 146 19.61 19.19 -15.21
N PRO A 147 20.19 19.83 -16.23
CA PRO A 147 21.33 20.72 -16.04
C PRO A 147 21.04 21.85 -15.03
N GLY A 148 21.93 22.03 -14.06
CA GLY A 148 21.81 23.03 -13.01
C GLY A 148 21.12 22.53 -11.73
N THR A 149 20.49 21.34 -11.75
CA THR A 149 19.92 20.73 -10.55
C THR A 149 21.04 20.26 -9.61
N GLN A 150 21.05 20.79 -8.38
CA GLN A 150 22.03 20.39 -7.35
C GLN A 150 21.35 19.69 -6.18
N LYS A 151 20.37 20.36 -5.56
CA LYS A 151 19.57 19.86 -4.45
C LYS A 151 18.16 19.55 -4.90
N VAL A 152 17.63 18.39 -4.51
CA VAL A 152 16.27 17.96 -4.86
C VAL A 152 15.51 17.62 -3.58
N GLY A 153 14.45 18.36 -3.29
CA GLY A 153 13.49 18.05 -2.25
C GLY A 153 12.25 17.35 -2.78
N ALA A 154 11.52 16.66 -1.91
CA ALA A 154 10.15 16.24 -2.18
C ALA A 154 9.18 16.86 -1.17
N ILE A 155 8.02 17.28 -1.64
CA ILE A 155 6.92 17.76 -0.81
C ILE A 155 5.66 17.00 -1.20
N GLY A 156 5.00 16.32 -0.25
CA GLY A 156 3.85 15.48 -0.54
C GLY A 156 2.62 15.83 0.30
N PHE A 157 1.43 15.58 -0.28
CA PHE A 157 0.14 15.88 0.33
C PHE A 157 -0.78 14.65 0.30
N CYS A 158 -1.48 14.32 1.40
CA CYS A 158 -2.41 13.18 1.43
C CYS A 158 -1.69 11.89 1.00
N TRP A 159 -2.17 11.25 -0.07
CA TRP A 159 -1.57 10.07 -0.70
C TRP A 159 -0.11 10.35 -1.11
N GLY A 160 0.18 11.49 -1.74
CA GLY A 160 1.54 11.92 -2.08
C GLY A 160 2.42 12.20 -0.86
N GLY A 161 1.81 12.47 0.31
CA GLY A 161 2.51 12.63 1.58
C GLY A 161 3.24 11.35 2.00
N ARG A 162 2.61 10.19 1.82
CA ARG A 162 3.29 8.89 2.03
C ARG A 162 4.46 8.74 1.08
N TYR A 163 4.30 9.05 -0.20
CA TYR A 163 5.39 8.93 -1.16
C TYR A 163 6.53 9.92 -0.92
N ALA A 164 6.29 11.07 -0.30
CA ALA A 164 7.36 11.96 0.15
C ALA A 164 8.16 11.32 1.30
N ILE A 165 7.50 10.61 2.21
CA ILE A 165 8.14 9.83 3.28
C ILE A 165 8.95 8.68 2.68
N LEU A 166 8.37 7.91 1.75
CA LEU A 166 9.08 6.83 1.05
C LEU A 166 10.29 7.37 0.28
N ALA A 167 10.14 8.51 -0.42
CA ALA A 167 11.23 9.16 -1.13
C ALA A 167 12.40 9.57 -0.21
N ALA A 168 12.11 9.80 1.08
CA ALA A 168 13.11 10.15 2.09
C ALA A 168 13.97 8.96 2.56
N GLN A 169 13.66 7.74 2.12
CA GLN A 169 14.42 6.55 2.46
C GLN A 169 15.73 6.45 1.66
N LYS A 170 16.73 5.71 2.18
CA LYS A 170 17.96 5.40 1.43
C LYS A 170 18.28 3.90 1.45
N PRO A 171 18.48 3.25 0.29
CA PRO A 171 18.21 3.79 -1.05
C PRO A 171 16.69 3.89 -1.32
N PHE A 172 16.20 5.07 -1.73
CA PHE A 172 14.90 5.17 -2.39
C PHE A 172 15.02 4.78 -3.85
N SER A 173 16.01 5.38 -4.53
CA SER A 173 16.44 4.99 -5.87
C SER A 173 17.55 3.94 -5.78
N GLY A 174 17.48 2.92 -6.64
CA GLY A 174 18.57 1.94 -6.82
C GLY A 174 19.88 2.54 -7.33
N THR A 175 19.85 3.80 -7.78
CA THR A 175 20.98 4.52 -8.36
C THR A 175 21.63 5.46 -7.32
N PRO A 176 22.92 5.25 -6.97
CA PRO A 176 23.61 6.12 -6.01
C PRO A 176 23.56 7.60 -6.40
N GLY A 177 23.19 8.45 -5.46
CA GLY A 177 23.14 9.91 -5.65
C GLY A 177 21.93 10.44 -6.42
N LYS A 178 20.92 9.60 -6.71
CA LYS A 178 19.72 9.99 -7.47
C LYS A 178 18.42 10.09 -6.65
N GLY A 179 18.49 9.91 -5.33
CA GLY A 179 17.36 10.19 -4.42
C GLY A 179 17.18 11.68 -4.11
N ILE A 180 16.36 12.02 -3.10
CA ILE A 180 16.16 13.39 -2.63
C ILE A 180 17.12 13.76 -1.48
N ASP A 181 17.24 15.06 -1.18
CA ASP A 181 18.04 15.63 -0.10
C ASP A 181 17.21 15.94 1.16
N ALA A 182 15.91 16.17 1.04
CA ALA A 182 14.97 16.41 2.14
C ALA A 182 13.52 16.20 1.71
N ALA A 183 12.66 15.88 2.67
CA ALA A 183 11.24 15.64 2.47
C ALA A 183 10.36 16.49 3.41
N PHE A 184 9.18 16.83 2.92
CA PHE A 184 8.08 17.34 3.74
C PHE A 184 6.79 16.61 3.37
N ALA A 185 6.02 16.17 4.36
CA ALA A 185 4.71 15.59 4.13
C ALA A 185 3.64 16.30 4.95
N ALA A 186 2.61 16.80 4.28
CA ALA A 186 1.44 17.40 4.91
C ALA A 186 0.26 16.43 4.85
N HIS A 187 -0.37 16.22 6.01
CA HIS A 187 -1.50 15.30 6.24
C HIS A 187 -1.36 14.00 5.44
N PRO A 188 -0.25 13.23 5.64
CA PRO A 188 -0.04 12.01 4.89
C PRO A 188 -1.13 10.97 5.20
N SER A 189 -1.49 10.15 4.22
CA SER A 189 -2.45 9.05 4.39
C SER A 189 -1.84 7.71 4.00
N LEU A 190 -2.46 6.61 4.45
CA LEU A 190 -2.07 5.23 4.13
C LEU A 190 -0.64 4.86 4.54
N VAL A 191 -0.07 5.58 5.51
CA VAL A 191 1.28 5.32 6.01
C VAL A 191 1.32 4.04 6.85
N SER A 192 2.42 3.30 6.74
CA SER A 192 2.70 2.17 7.61
C SER A 192 3.65 2.60 8.73
N ILE A 193 3.22 2.47 9.99
CA ILE A 193 4.00 2.86 11.17
C ILE A 193 4.44 1.58 11.89
N PRO A 194 5.74 1.33 12.11
CA PRO A 194 6.89 2.22 11.86
C PRO A 194 7.52 2.06 10.46
N ALA A 195 7.08 1.09 9.66
CA ALA A 195 7.79 0.60 8.47
C ALA A 195 8.14 1.65 7.41
N ASP A 196 7.29 2.66 7.18
CA ASP A 196 7.58 3.74 6.22
C ASP A 196 8.63 4.73 6.76
N PHE A 197 8.76 4.85 8.08
CA PHE A 197 9.57 5.86 8.76
C PHE A 197 10.94 5.37 9.22
N ASP A 198 11.06 4.09 9.60
CA ASP A 198 12.33 3.52 10.04
C ASP A 198 13.45 3.67 9.01
N PRO A 199 13.22 3.44 7.70
CA PRO A 199 14.26 3.57 6.67
C PRO A 199 14.54 5.01 6.23
N VAL A 200 13.84 6.01 6.78
CA VAL A 200 14.05 7.43 6.43
C VAL A 200 15.45 7.87 6.83
N ALA A 201 16.16 8.47 5.87
CA ALA A 201 17.59 8.78 5.98
C ALA A 201 17.95 10.18 5.46
N VAL A 202 16.95 11.04 5.26
CA VAL A 202 17.13 12.47 4.94
C VAL A 202 16.16 13.30 5.79
N PRO A 203 16.45 14.59 6.05
CA PRO A 203 15.57 15.46 6.83
C PRO A 203 14.11 15.36 6.41
N LEU A 204 13.22 15.14 7.38
CA LEU A 204 11.80 14.93 7.18
C LEU A 204 11.00 15.85 8.12
N GLY A 205 10.20 16.73 7.52
CA GLY A 205 9.17 17.48 8.24
C GLY A 205 7.77 16.89 8.01
N LEU A 206 6.97 16.80 9.06
CA LEU A 206 5.59 16.33 9.03
C LEU A 206 4.64 17.38 9.59
N ALA A 207 3.51 17.56 8.92
CA ALA A 207 2.41 18.40 9.38
C ALA A 207 1.13 17.59 9.42
N LEU A 208 0.61 17.33 10.62
CA LEU A 208 -0.57 16.50 10.85
C LEU A 208 -1.74 17.39 11.30
N GLY A 209 -2.96 17.08 10.91
CA GLY A 209 -4.15 17.77 11.41
C GLY A 209 -4.71 17.06 12.64
N GLU A 210 -4.98 17.77 13.74
CA GLU A 210 -5.52 17.15 14.96
C GLU A 210 -6.84 16.38 14.73
N LYS A 211 -7.69 16.85 13.82
CA LYS A 211 -9.00 16.27 13.48
C LYS A 211 -9.00 15.56 12.12
N ASP A 212 -7.84 15.11 11.67
CA ASP A 212 -7.68 14.34 10.44
C ASP A 212 -8.43 13.00 10.54
N SER A 213 -9.31 12.72 9.57
CA SER A 213 -10.10 11.48 9.56
C SER A 213 -9.34 10.26 9.03
N LEU A 214 -8.23 10.47 8.30
CA LEU A 214 -7.44 9.43 7.65
C LEU A 214 -6.16 9.09 8.41
N LEU A 215 -5.79 9.91 9.40
CA LEU A 215 -4.67 9.67 10.30
C LEU A 215 -5.10 10.03 11.73
N GLY A 216 -5.59 9.04 12.47
CA GLY A 216 -6.20 9.25 13.78
C GLY A 216 -5.21 9.59 14.90
N GLU A 217 -5.75 9.89 16.09
CA GLU A 217 -4.96 10.29 17.27
C GLU A 217 -3.91 9.23 17.66
N THR A 218 -4.24 7.94 17.52
CA THR A 218 -3.32 6.82 17.79
C THR A 218 -2.11 6.88 16.87
N GLU A 219 -2.34 6.97 15.56
CA GLU A 219 -1.29 7.00 14.53
C GLU A 219 -0.46 8.28 14.66
N GLN A 220 -1.10 9.42 14.90
CA GLN A 220 -0.40 10.68 15.18
C GLN A 220 0.51 10.57 16.40
N GLY A 221 0.02 9.94 17.47
CA GLY A 221 0.81 9.68 18.69
C GLY A 221 2.00 8.75 18.44
N GLN A 222 1.83 7.71 17.62
CA GLN A 222 2.91 6.82 17.22
C GLN A 222 3.97 7.56 16.39
N ILE A 223 3.56 8.35 15.38
CA ILE A 223 4.45 9.14 14.53
C ILE A 223 5.23 10.16 15.36
N LEU A 224 4.57 10.88 16.28
CA LEU A 224 5.24 11.85 17.15
C LEU A 224 6.35 11.20 17.98
N ARG A 225 6.06 10.04 18.58
CA ARG A 225 7.04 9.29 19.38
C ARG A 225 8.20 8.82 18.52
N LEU A 226 7.90 8.25 17.35
CA LEU A 226 8.90 7.75 16.40
C LEU A 226 9.81 8.89 15.90
N MET A 227 9.25 10.01 15.48
CA MET A 227 10.02 11.16 15.00
C MET A 227 10.88 11.78 16.10
N ALA A 228 10.37 11.84 17.34
CA ALA A 228 11.14 12.30 18.50
C ALA A 228 12.30 11.34 18.84
N ALA A 229 12.05 10.03 18.77
CA ALA A 229 13.05 8.97 18.92
C ALA A 229 14.17 9.11 17.87
N LYS A 230 13.82 9.19 16.58
CA LYS A 230 14.82 9.38 15.51
C LYS A 230 15.62 10.66 15.68
N LYS A 231 14.99 11.77 16.11
CA LYS A 231 15.69 13.03 16.37
C LYS A 231 16.78 12.90 17.44
N LYS A 232 16.56 12.06 18.44
CA LYS A 232 17.52 11.79 19.53
C LYS A 232 18.50 10.66 19.22
N GLY A 233 18.31 9.95 18.11
CA GLY A 233 19.03 8.69 17.83
C GLY A 233 18.61 7.53 18.73
N GLU A 234 17.40 7.59 19.28
CA GLU A 234 16.80 6.59 20.18
C GLU A 234 15.75 5.77 19.43
N GLY A 235 16.11 5.01 18.39
CA GLY A 235 15.16 4.22 17.58
C GLY A 235 15.82 3.34 16.53
N GLU A 236 15.04 2.60 15.74
CA GLU A 236 15.57 1.87 14.58
C GLU A 236 15.92 2.82 13.42
N GLY A 237 16.95 2.48 12.65
CA GLY A 237 17.49 3.31 11.57
C GLY A 237 18.48 4.39 12.03
N GLU A 238 18.91 5.22 11.08
CA GLU A 238 19.88 6.29 11.35
C GLU A 238 19.22 7.45 12.13
N PRO A 239 19.95 8.10 13.07
CA PRO A 239 19.48 9.32 13.71
C PRO A 239 19.14 10.41 12.69
N LEU A 240 18.06 11.14 12.95
CA LEU A 240 17.55 12.16 12.05
C LEU A 240 17.41 13.51 12.75
N GLU A 241 18.51 14.27 12.85
CA GLU A 241 18.53 15.60 13.49
C GLU A 241 17.49 16.57 12.89
N GLY A 242 17.25 16.45 11.58
CA GLY A 242 16.25 17.21 10.82
C GLY A 242 14.81 16.70 10.93
N ALA A 243 14.50 15.78 11.86
CA ALA A 243 13.14 15.32 12.11
C ALA A 243 12.30 16.41 12.82
N GLU A 244 11.17 16.77 12.22
CA GLU A 244 10.15 17.65 12.81
C GLU A 244 8.76 17.08 12.54
N CYS A 245 7.90 17.07 13.55
CA CYS A 245 6.50 16.68 13.41
C CYS A 245 5.65 17.65 14.22
N ILE A 246 4.71 18.33 13.55
CA ILE A 246 3.81 19.31 14.17
C ILE A 246 2.38 18.84 13.95
N ILE A 247 1.59 18.77 15.04
CA ILE A 247 0.14 18.59 14.97
C ILE A 247 -0.50 19.97 15.01
N TYR A 248 -1.30 20.29 14.00
CA TYR A 248 -2.01 21.54 13.85
C TYR A 248 -3.40 21.44 14.48
N PRO A 249 -3.71 22.23 15.52
CA PRO A 249 -4.99 22.16 16.23
C PRO A 249 -6.18 22.46 15.34
N ASP A 250 -7.30 21.77 15.61
CA ASP A 250 -8.58 21.92 14.88
C ASP A 250 -8.52 21.63 13.37
N GLN A 251 -7.37 21.20 12.82
CA GLN A 251 -7.22 20.99 11.38
C GLN A 251 -7.64 19.58 10.94
N ILE A 252 -8.29 19.50 9.78
CA ILE A 252 -8.77 18.27 9.14
C ILE A 252 -7.83 17.77 8.04
N HIS A 253 -8.12 16.61 7.45
CA HIS A 253 -7.35 16.11 6.32
C HIS A 253 -7.36 17.10 5.15
N GLY A 254 -6.22 17.31 4.49
CA GLY A 254 -6.14 18.27 3.38
C GLY A 254 -6.05 19.74 3.78
N PHE A 255 -5.99 20.07 5.08
CA PHE A 255 -5.99 21.48 5.54
C PHE A 255 -4.90 22.34 4.89
N SER A 256 -3.75 21.76 4.54
CA SER A 256 -2.61 22.50 4.00
C SER A 256 -2.83 23.05 2.59
N LEU A 257 -3.76 22.46 1.83
CA LEU A 257 -4.13 22.89 0.48
C LEU A 257 -5.58 23.36 0.38
N ARG A 258 -6.46 22.91 1.27
CA ARG A 258 -7.91 23.12 1.20
C ARG A 258 -8.56 23.52 2.52
N GLY A 259 -7.78 24.02 3.47
CA GLY A 259 -8.37 24.51 4.71
C GLY A 259 -9.44 25.58 4.44
N ASP A 260 -10.36 25.72 5.38
CA ASP A 260 -11.42 26.73 5.30
C ASP A 260 -10.81 28.13 5.25
N TRP A 261 -10.99 28.83 4.12
CA TRP A 261 -10.48 30.17 3.90
C TRP A 261 -11.36 31.26 4.53
N ALA A 262 -12.52 30.91 5.09
CA ALA A 262 -13.31 31.83 5.90
C ALA A 262 -12.87 31.84 7.38
N ASP A 263 -12.20 30.77 7.84
CA ASP A 263 -11.75 30.61 9.22
C ASP A 263 -10.31 31.10 9.43
N GLU A 264 -10.10 31.99 10.42
CA GLU A 264 -8.79 32.58 10.69
C GLU A 264 -7.77 31.58 11.27
N LYS A 265 -8.23 30.56 12.01
CA LYS A 265 -7.33 29.51 12.53
C LYS A 265 -6.80 28.65 11.38
N SER A 266 -7.68 28.26 10.47
CA SER A 266 -7.34 27.52 9.26
C SER A 266 -6.36 28.29 8.37
N LYS A 267 -6.60 29.59 8.11
CA LYS A 267 -5.62 30.44 7.39
C LYS A 267 -4.25 30.46 8.07
N ALA A 268 -4.22 30.67 9.38
CA ALA A 268 -2.97 30.69 10.13
C ALA A 268 -2.24 29.34 10.07
N ALA A 269 -2.98 28.22 10.11
CA ALA A 269 -2.41 26.90 9.95
C ALA A 269 -1.81 26.69 8.55
N ILE A 270 -2.46 27.17 7.49
CA ILE A 270 -1.98 27.11 6.10
C ILE A 270 -0.70 27.93 5.91
N ASP A 271 -0.65 29.13 6.48
CA ASP A 271 0.55 29.97 6.45
C ASP A 271 1.71 29.29 7.21
N GLN A 272 1.42 28.70 8.38
CA GLN A 272 2.42 28.03 9.20
C GLN A 272 2.94 26.75 8.56
N VAL A 273 2.07 25.90 8.01
CA VAL A 273 2.45 24.64 7.37
C VAL A 273 3.27 24.89 6.11
N THR A 274 2.95 25.95 5.36
CA THR A 274 3.75 26.28 4.19
C THR A 274 5.15 26.75 4.58
N LYS A 275 5.26 27.59 5.62
CA LYS A 275 6.56 27.98 6.20
C LYS A 275 7.33 26.79 6.74
N GLN A 276 6.64 25.81 7.34
CA GLN A 276 7.26 24.58 7.81
C GLN A 276 7.87 23.79 6.64
N GLY A 277 7.16 23.63 5.53
CA GLY A 277 7.61 22.84 4.38
C GLY A 277 8.90 23.33 3.73
N VAL A 278 9.25 24.61 3.90
CA VAL A 278 10.52 25.18 3.43
C VAL A 278 11.71 24.81 4.33
N LYS A 279 11.51 24.58 5.64
CA LYS A 279 12.64 24.38 6.59
C LYS A 279 13.52 23.17 6.25
N PRO A 280 12.98 21.94 6.00
CA PRO A 280 13.83 20.79 5.67
C PRO A 280 14.62 21.04 4.38
N GLN A 281 14.00 21.72 3.41
CA GLN A 281 14.62 22.05 2.13
C GLN A 281 15.80 22.99 2.33
N GLN A 282 15.66 23.99 3.19
CA GLN A 282 16.75 24.92 3.52
C GLN A 282 17.88 24.25 4.29
N GLN A 283 17.56 23.44 5.30
CA GLN A 283 18.58 22.72 6.09
C GLN A 283 19.44 21.83 5.19
N SER A 284 18.84 21.18 4.18
CA SER A 284 19.58 20.34 3.22
C SER A 284 20.53 21.12 2.29
N THR A 285 20.37 22.44 2.20
CA THR A 285 21.16 23.34 1.35
C THR A 285 22.29 24.04 2.09
N MET A 286 22.36 23.95 3.42
CA MET A 286 23.44 24.54 4.22
C MET A 286 24.73 23.72 4.05
N SER A 287 25.84 24.39 3.78
CA SER A 287 27.16 23.74 3.78
C SER A 287 27.59 23.42 5.23
N LEU A 288 28.46 22.41 5.41
CA LEU A 288 29.09 22.11 6.72
C LEU A 288 29.76 23.35 7.36
N GLU A 289 30.19 24.32 6.55
CA GLU A 289 30.80 25.57 7.00
C GLU A 289 29.77 26.61 7.50
N ASP A 290 28.54 26.57 7.00
CA ASP A 290 27.43 27.43 7.43
C ASP A 290 26.81 26.95 8.76
N SER A 291 26.81 25.63 9.01
CA SER A 291 26.34 25.02 10.26
C SER A 291 27.17 25.43 11.48
N LEU A 292 28.44 25.81 11.27
CA LEU A 292 29.36 26.30 12.30
C LEU A 292 29.21 27.80 12.61
N ARG A 293 28.36 28.54 11.87
CA ARG A 293 28.09 29.97 12.07
C ARG A 293 26.77 30.27 12.78
N VAL A 294 26.17 29.29 13.45
CA VAL A 294 25.07 29.58 14.39
C VAL A 294 25.66 30.36 15.58
N PRO A 295 25.15 31.54 15.94
CA PRO A 295 25.69 32.31 17.04
C PRO A 295 25.51 31.52 18.34
N VAL A 296 26.60 31.10 18.96
CA VAL A 296 26.59 30.56 20.32
C VAL A 296 26.06 31.67 21.24
N PRO A 297 24.97 31.47 21.99
CA PRO A 297 24.54 32.44 22.99
C PRO A 297 25.68 32.61 24.00
N LYS A 298 26.10 33.87 24.24
CA LYS A 298 27.17 34.20 25.18
C LYS A 298 26.92 33.52 26.54
N PRO A 299 27.86 32.73 27.08
CA PRO A 299 27.71 32.19 28.42
C PRO A 299 27.78 33.34 29.44
N ALA A 300 26.89 33.30 30.43
CA ALA A 300 26.98 34.14 31.62
C ALA A 300 28.31 33.84 32.35
N PRO A 301 28.95 34.85 32.97
CA PRO A 301 30.26 34.67 33.58
C PRO A 301 30.15 33.88 34.90
N GLY A 302 30.86 32.76 35.01
CA GLY A 302 30.99 32.08 36.30
C GLY A 302 31.67 30.71 36.29
N LEU A 303 32.91 30.72 36.80
CA LEU A 303 33.68 29.61 37.39
C LEU A 303 34.26 28.51 36.49
N MET A 304 35.58 28.63 36.34
CA MET A 304 36.53 27.61 35.93
C MET A 304 36.52 26.39 36.86
N SER A 305 36.62 25.19 36.30
CA SER A 305 37.58 24.18 36.79
C SER A 305 37.84 23.10 35.74
N ASP A 306 39.13 22.76 35.65
CA ASP A 306 39.77 21.83 34.72
C ASP A 306 39.32 20.37 34.88
N GLY A 307 39.36 19.60 33.79
CA GLY A 307 39.10 18.16 33.83
C GLY A 307 39.37 17.42 32.52
N ASN A 308 40.64 17.28 32.16
CA ASN A 308 41.16 16.48 31.05
C ASN A 308 40.98 14.96 31.33
N VAL A 309 40.27 14.20 30.49
CA VAL A 309 40.33 12.72 30.50
C VAL A 309 40.41 12.15 29.07
N ARG A 310 41.55 11.53 28.80
CA ARG A 310 41.89 10.71 27.62
C ARG A 310 41.16 9.35 27.63
N ALA A 311 40.78 8.89 26.44
CA ALA A 311 40.39 7.50 26.16
C ALA A 311 41.62 6.60 25.89
N PRO A 312 41.58 5.29 26.21
CA PRO A 312 42.57 4.32 25.75
C PRO A 312 42.06 3.38 24.63
N PRO A 313 42.97 2.70 23.89
CA PRO A 313 42.72 2.21 22.53
C PRO A 313 42.36 0.71 22.39
N ARG A 314 41.78 0.40 21.22
CA ARG A 314 41.43 -0.93 20.69
C ARG A 314 42.67 -1.81 20.44
N THR A 315 42.56 -3.11 20.74
CA THR A 315 43.50 -4.14 20.27
C THR A 315 42.79 -5.17 19.38
N ARG A 316 43.38 -5.41 18.19
CA ARG A 316 43.04 -6.48 17.24
C ARG A 316 43.77 -7.77 17.64
N LYS A 317 43.08 -8.92 17.57
CA LYS A 317 43.74 -10.24 17.52
C LYS A 317 43.35 -10.99 16.25
N ARG A 318 44.38 -11.35 15.47
CA ARG A 318 44.37 -12.34 14.38
C ARG A 318 44.35 -13.75 14.96
N ILE A 319 43.68 -14.68 14.27
CA ILE A 319 43.95 -16.12 14.37
C ILE A 319 43.99 -16.71 12.94
N ARG A 320 45.13 -17.31 12.56
CA ARG A 320 45.30 -18.34 11.51
C ARG A 320 44.84 -19.67 12.11
N GLY A 321 44.15 -20.61 11.49
CA GLY A 321 44.27 -21.21 10.16
C GLY A 321 44.56 -22.72 10.37
N VAL A 322 43.76 -23.62 9.80
CA VAL A 322 44.13 -25.04 9.56
C VAL A 322 43.22 -25.67 8.50
N ASP A 323 43.85 -26.45 7.61
CA ASP A 323 43.36 -27.05 6.38
C ASP A 323 42.80 -28.49 6.52
N ALA A 324 41.86 -28.82 5.60
CA ALA A 324 41.67 -30.08 4.82
C ALA A 324 41.28 -31.41 5.53
N PRO A 325 40.74 -32.45 4.83
CA PRO A 325 40.57 -32.62 3.37
C PRO A 325 39.20 -33.15 2.85
N GLU A 326 39.11 -33.20 1.52
CA GLU A 326 38.04 -33.67 0.63
C GLU A 326 37.77 -35.19 0.64
N ALA A 327 36.58 -35.59 0.16
CA ALA A 327 36.37 -36.87 -0.53
C ALA A 327 35.24 -36.77 -1.59
N ARG A 328 35.58 -37.11 -2.84
CA ARG A 328 34.66 -37.44 -3.96
C ARG A 328 34.31 -38.93 -3.96
N PRO A 329 33.29 -39.35 -4.72
CA PRO A 329 33.55 -40.07 -6.00
C PRO A 329 32.57 -39.61 -7.12
N SER A 330 32.98 -39.31 -8.38
CA SER A 330 33.16 -40.20 -9.57
C SER A 330 32.19 -41.40 -9.63
N GLY A 331 31.41 -41.70 -10.67
CA GLY A 331 31.26 -41.22 -12.05
C GLY A 331 30.19 -42.10 -12.74
N GLY A 332 29.91 -41.87 -14.03
CA GLY A 332 29.14 -42.80 -14.88
C GLY A 332 28.16 -42.11 -15.84
N SER A 333 28.42 -42.25 -17.13
CA SER A 333 27.77 -41.65 -18.30
C SER A 333 26.61 -42.50 -18.87
N GLU A 334 25.75 -41.80 -19.64
CA GLU A 334 24.99 -42.23 -20.84
C GLU A 334 24.01 -43.42 -20.74
N ASP A 335 22.71 -43.17 -20.98
CA ASP A 335 22.03 -43.73 -22.16
C ASP A 335 20.59 -43.21 -22.37
N GLU A 336 20.20 -43.32 -23.63
CA GLU A 336 19.12 -42.72 -24.40
C GLU A 336 17.71 -43.30 -24.14
N LEU A 337 16.71 -42.59 -24.68
CA LEU A 337 15.26 -42.85 -24.73
C LEU A 337 14.81 -44.32 -24.57
N THR A 338 13.80 -44.58 -23.74
CA THR A 338 12.60 -45.34 -24.12
C THR A 338 11.50 -45.32 -23.04
N GLY A 339 10.25 -45.24 -23.48
CA GLY A 339 9.15 -45.95 -22.83
C GLY A 339 8.28 -45.14 -21.88
N LEU A 340 7.18 -44.60 -22.42
CA LEU A 340 5.97 -44.33 -21.65
C LEU A 340 5.59 -45.57 -20.83
N LYS A 341 5.64 -45.46 -19.50
CA LYS A 341 4.89 -46.33 -18.61
C LYS A 341 3.99 -45.47 -17.74
N ALA A 342 2.70 -45.73 -17.92
CA ALA A 342 1.62 -45.24 -17.09
C ALA A 342 1.97 -45.46 -15.61
N SER A 343 2.25 -44.37 -14.90
CA SER A 343 2.32 -44.36 -13.45
C SER A 343 1.01 -43.78 -12.96
N SER A 344 0.11 -44.64 -12.49
CA SER A 344 -0.89 -44.28 -11.50
C SER A 344 -0.17 -43.57 -10.35
N ARG A 345 -0.18 -42.23 -10.34
CA ARG A 345 0.33 -41.47 -9.20
C ARG A 345 -0.73 -41.55 -8.11
N GLU A 346 -0.57 -42.51 -7.21
CA GLU A 346 -1.00 -42.35 -5.82
C GLU A 346 -0.51 -40.98 -5.34
N ASP A 347 -1.37 -40.24 -4.64
CA ASP A 347 -1.05 -38.94 -4.05
C ASP A 347 0.10 -39.11 -3.04
N VAL A 348 1.35 -39.01 -3.52
CA VAL A 348 2.55 -39.06 -2.69
C VAL A 348 2.46 -37.92 -1.68
N LYS A 349 2.21 -38.24 -0.41
CA LYS A 349 2.30 -37.28 0.70
C LYS A 349 3.69 -36.63 0.65
N LYS A 350 3.75 -35.36 0.26
CA LYS A 350 5.01 -34.63 0.16
C LYS A 350 5.58 -34.45 1.56
N LYS A 351 6.82 -34.87 1.75
CA LYS A 351 7.55 -34.69 3.00
C LYS A 351 8.15 -33.29 3.02
N PHE A 352 7.60 -32.40 3.86
CA PHE A 352 8.16 -31.08 4.12
C PHE A 352 9.32 -31.18 5.11
N ARG A 353 10.32 -30.31 4.97
CA ARG A 353 11.32 -30.08 6.02
C ARG A 353 10.86 -28.92 6.90
N PHE A 354 11.12 -29.04 8.19
CA PHE A 354 10.70 -28.09 9.22
C PHE A 354 11.93 -27.49 9.93
N ASP A 355 13.05 -27.44 9.22
CA ASP A 355 14.35 -26.95 9.68
C ASP A 355 14.59 -25.47 9.34
N ASP A 356 13.80 -24.88 8.43
CA ASP A 356 13.91 -23.48 8.02
C ASP A 356 12.61 -22.72 8.27
N ASP A 357 12.63 -21.85 9.29
CA ASP A 357 11.52 -21.00 9.71
C ASP A 357 11.70 -19.53 9.29
N PHE A 358 10.56 -18.86 9.10
CA PHE A 358 10.43 -17.44 8.79
C PHE A 358 9.43 -16.80 9.74
N THR A 359 9.68 -15.54 10.11
CA THR A 359 8.73 -14.70 10.83
C THR A 359 7.87 -13.92 9.83
N VAL A 360 6.55 -13.97 9.99
CA VAL A 360 5.62 -13.11 9.26
C VAL A 360 5.00 -12.12 10.24
N LEU A 361 5.15 -10.83 9.97
CA LEU A 361 4.56 -9.75 10.75
C LEU A 361 3.31 -9.26 10.02
N VAL A 362 2.16 -9.32 10.69
CA VAL A 362 0.84 -9.16 10.04
C VAL A 362 0.03 -8.07 10.72
N GLY A 363 -0.59 -7.22 9.92
CA GLY A 363 -1.41 -6.10 10.37
C GLY A 363 -0.58 -4.92 10.87
N ALA A 364 -1.27 -3.83 11.20
CA ALA A 364 -0.65 -2.60 11.71
C ALA A 364 0.15 -2.82 13.01
N ASP A 365 -0.30 -3.74 13.86
CA ASP A 365 0.36 -4.08 15.13
C ASP A 365 1.53 -5.07 14.96
N GLU A 366 1.87 -5.44 13.72
CA GLU A 366 2.95 -6.38 13.40
C GLU A 366 2.85 -7.70 14.18
N VAL A 367 1.63 -8.24 14.27
CA VAL A 367 1.36 -9.47 15.00
C VAL A 367 2.24 -10.58 14.43
N ARG A 368 3.08 -11.14 15.30
CA ARG A 368 4.12 -12.08 14.91
C ARG A 368 3.58 -13.48 14.71
N PHE A 369 3.81 -14.04 13.52
CA PHE A 369 3.59 -15.42 13.17
C PHE A 369 4.90 -16.10 12.78
N VAL A 370 5.06 -17.38 13.08
CA VAL A 370 6.21 -18.18 12.64
C VAL A 370 5.71 -19.26 11.68
N ILE A 371 6.32 -19.33 10.51
CA ILE A 371 5.96 -20.24 9.44
C ILE A 371 7.17 -21.07 9.01
N TYR A 372 6.93 -22.25 8.45
CA TYR A 372 7.99 -23.06 7.85
C TYR A 372 8.06 -22.80 6.35
N LYS A 373 9.26 -22.45 5.87
CA LYS A 373 9.52 -22.03 4.48
C LYS A 373 8.98 -23.04 3.47
N ASP A 374 9.31 -24.32 3.65
CA ASP A 374 8.96 -25.38 2.72
C ASP A 374 7.44 -25.51 2.52
N VAL A 375 6.67 -25.34 3.59
CA VAL A 375 5.20 -25.47 3.57
C VAL A 375 4.57 -24.32 2.78
N PHE A 376 5.01 -23.09 3.04
CA PHE A 376 4.42 -21.89 2.46
C PHE A 376 4.93 -21.64 1.04
N SER A 377 6.20 -21.89 0.77
CA SER A 377 6.80 -21.79 -0.58
C SER A 377 6.25 -22.84 -1.55
N HIS A 378 5.76 -23.97 -1.03
CA HIS A 378 5.12 -24.99 -1.86
C HIS A 378 3.75 -24.51 -2.37
N GLN A 379 2.99 -23.81 -1.52
CA GLN A 379 1.59 -23.44 -1.74
C GLN A 379 1.41 -22.06 -2.39
N SER A 380 2.26 -21.10 -2.05
CA SER A 380 2.15 -19.71 -2.46
C SER A 380 3.32 -19.29 -3.32
N ASP A 381 3.02 -18.71 -4.48
CA ASP A 381 4.03 -18.15 -5.37
C ASP A 381 4.73 -16.93 -4.74
N PHE A 382 3.99 -16.14 -3.95
CA PHE A 382 4.55 -15.06 -3.15
C PHE A 382 5.61 -15.57 -2.17
N PHE A 383 5.29 -16.56 -1.33
CA PHE A 383 6.26 -17.09 -0.36
C PHE A 383 7.42 -17.83 -1.03
N ARG A 384 7.16 -18.48 -2.18
CA ARG A 384 8.22 -19.08 -3.00
C ARG A 384 9.23 -18.03 -3.46
N ALA A 385 8.76 -16.85 -3.86
CA ALA A 385 9.61 -15.73 -4.26
C ALA A 385 10.28 -15.05 -3.06
N ALA A 386 9.51 -14.72 -2.02
CA ALA A 386 9.98 -14.00 -0.83
C ALA A 386 11.05 -14.79 -0.05
N CYS A 387 10.93 -16.13 0.00
CA CYS A 387 11.88 -17.01 0.64
C CYS A 387 13.01 -17.49 -0.30
N SER A 388 13.13 -16.93 -1.51
CA SER A 388 14.22 -17.24 -2.44
C SER A 388 15.50 -16.46 -2.10
N HIS A 389 16.65 -17.03 -2.47
CA HIS A 389 17.98 -16.67 -1.94
C HIS A 389 18.44 -15.22 -2.17
N ASP A 390 17.76 -14.45 -3.02
CA ASP A 390 18.19 -13.12 -3.47
C ASP A 390 17.43 -11.94 -2.84
N PHE A 391 16.43 -12.21 -1.98
CA PHE A 391 15.57 -11.18 -1.38
C PHE A 391 15.98 -10.78 0.06
N LYS A 392 15.64 -9.53 0.47
CA LYS A 392 15.95 -8.97 1.80
C LYS A 392 15.34 -9.84 2.91
N GLU A 393 14.13 -10.32 2.66
CA GLU A 393 13.33 -11.20 3.49
C GLU A 393 14.04 -12.52 3.80
N THR A 394 14.87 -13.03 2.88
CA THR A 394 15.65 -14.25 3.10
C THR A 394 16.89 -14.02 3.98
N LYS A 395 17.45 -12.81 3.97
CA LYS A 395 18.55 -12.43 4.86
C LYS A 395 18.06 -12.14 6.27
N GLU A 396 16.90 -11.51 6.39
CA GLU A 396 16.29 -11.14 7.67
C GLU A 396 15.40 -12.25 8.25
N LYS A 397 14.99 -13.22 7.44
CA LYS A 397 13.97 -14.24 7.75
C LYS A 397 12.64 -13.62 8.22
N VAL A 398 12.30 -12.44 7.69
CA VAL A 398 11.09 -11.69 8.04
C VAL A 398 10.32 -11.32 6.77
N VAL A 399 9.01 -11.55 6.77
CA VAL A 399 8.06 -11.10 5.74
C VAL A 399 7.03 -10.20 6.42
N ARG A 400 6.72 -9.03 5.84
CA ARG A 400 5.74 -8.08 6.40
C ARG A 400 4.49 -8.03 5.52
N LEU A 401 3.32 -8.14 6.14
CA LEU A 401 2.00 -8.09 5.51
C LEU A 401 1.11 -7.08 6.26
N PRO A 402 1.40 -5.77 6.16
CA PRO A 402 0.76 -4.73 6.97
C PRO A 402 -0.74 -4.55 6.64
N GLU A 403 -1.15 -4.86 5.41
CA GLU A 403 -2.54 -4.71 4.94
C GLU A 403 -3.41 -5.94 5.26
N VAL A 404 -2.83 -6.98 5.87
CA VAL A 404 -3.54 -8.24 6.16
C VAL A 404 -3.95 -8.26 7.62
N GLU A 405 -5.23 -8.53 7.88
CA GLU A 405 -5.73 -8.72 9.23
C GLU A 405 -5.18 -10.02 9.87
N PRO A 406 -4.71 -10.00 11.13
CA PRO A 406 -4.14 -11.18 11.79
C PRO A 406 -5.05 -12.41 11.81
N GLU A 407 -6.37 -12.21 11.92
CA GLU A 407 -7.35 -13.30 11.90
C GLU A 407 -7.45 -13.99 10.53
N VAL A 408 -7.35 -13.22 9.44
CA VAL A 408 -7.33 -13.74 8.06
C VAL A 408 -6.06 -14.55 7.87
N PHE A 409 -4.92 -14.04 8.36
CA PHE A 409 -3.65 -14.77 8.26
C PHE A 409 -3.62 -16.04 9.13
N ARG A 410 -4.27 -16.05 10.31
CA ARG A 410 -4.46 -17.28 11.11
C ARG A 410 -5.22 -18.34 10.31
N SER A 411 -6.29 -17.93 9.62
CA SER A 411 -7.07 -18.82 8.76
C SER A 411 -6.23 -19.35 7.59
N TYR A 412 -5.39 -18.50 7.00
CA TYR A 412 -4.41 -18.90 5.98
C TYR A 412 -3.38 -19.90 6.50
N MET A 413 -2.80 -19.68 7.69
CA MET A 413 -1.88 -20.64 8.30
C MET A 413 -2.54 -21.99 8.56
N GLN A 414 -3.79 -21.99 9.03
CA GLN A 414 -4.53 -23.22 9.25
C GLN A 414 -4.74 -24.00 7.95
N TRP A 415 -5.10 -23.31 6.87
CA TRP A 415 -5.12 -23.88 5.53
C TRP A 415 -3.74 -24.45 5.14
N ALA A 416 -2.68 -23.67 5.30
CA ALA A 416 -1.35 -24.07 4.87
C ALA A 416 -0.85 -25.36 5.56
N TYR A 417 -1.20 -25.56 6.83
CA TYR A 417 -0.78 -26.74 7.59
C TYR A 417 -1.75 -27.92 7.54
N ARG A 418 -3.06 -27.67 7.45
CA ARG A 418 -4.09 -28.73 7.51
C ARG A 418 -4.70 -29.08 6.16
N GLY A 419 -4.62 -28.17 5.18
CA GLY A 419 -5.35 -28.27 3.92
C GLY A 419 -6.86 -28.08 4.08
N GLU A 420 -7.30 -27.46 5.19
CA GLU A 420 -8.71 -27.24 5.51
C GLU A 420 -8.96 -25.76 5.79
N VAL A 421 -9.95 -25.18 5.12
CA VAL A 421 -10.39 -23.81 5.38
C VAL A 421 -11.32 -23.80 6.59
N VAL A 422 -10.87 -23.16 7.66
CA VAL A 422 -11.65 -23.00 8.89
C VAL A 422 -11.78 -21.53 9.21
N VAL A 423 -13.02 -21.09 9.29
CA VAL A 423 -13.43 -19.71 9.58
C VAL A 423 -14.48 -19.76 10.67
N GLN A 424 -14.11 -19.34 11.88
CA GLN A 424 -15.03 -19.22 13.01
C GLN A 424 -15.41 -17.75 13.16
N ALA A 425 -16.70 -17.44 13.19
CA ALA A 425 -17.13 -16.11 13.63
C ALA A 425 -16.88 -16.00 15.15
N PRO A 426 -16.43 -14.84 15.67
CA PRO A 426 -16.29 -14.64 17.10
C PRO A 426 -17.60 -14.98 17.82
N ILE A 427 -17.53 -15.83 18.85
CA ILE A 427 -18.71 -16.37 19.56
C ILE A 427 -19.43 -15.25 20.34
N ASP A 428 -18.72 -14.18 20.70
CA ASP A 428 -19.24 -13.09 21.53
C ASP A 428 -18.81 -11.74 20.96
N GLN A 429 -19.69 -11.06 20.20
CA GLN A 429 -19.79 -9.59 20.18
C GLN A 429 -21.00 -9.08 19.37
N VAL A 430 -21.68 -8.12 20.00
CA VAL A 430 -22.92 -7.41 19.65
C VAL A 430 -23.20 -7.26 18.13
N PRO A 431 -24.30 -7.83 17.62
CA PRO A 431 -24.83 -7.45 16.30
C PRO A 431 -25.15 -5.94 16.28
N PRO A 432 -24.70 -5.16 15.28
CA PRO A 432 -24.35 -5.59 13.92
C PRO A 432 -22.86 -5.45 13.54
N LEU A 433 -21.95 -5.26 14.49
CA LEU A 433 -20.52 -4.95 14.21
C LEU A 433 -19.62 -6.19 14.10
N SER A 434 -20.17 -7.41 14.20
CA SER A 434 -19.38 -8.64 14.11
C SER A 434 -19.04 -9.00 12.66
N ARG A 435 -17.76 -9.28 12.42
CA ARG A 435 -17.23 -9.77 11.14
C ARG A 435 -18.01 -11.03 10.73
N SER A 436 -18.71 -10.97 9.60
CA SER A 436 -19.49 -12.12 9.13
C SER A 436 -18.57 -13.24 8.63
N ARG A 437 -19.00 -14.50 8.77
CA ARG A 437 -18.26 -15.65 8.23
C ARG A 437 -18.05 -15.55 6.72
N GLN A 438 -19.01 -14.95 6.00
CA GLN A 438 -18.90 -14.69 4.56
C GLN A 438 -17.80 -13.66 4.27
N LEU A 439 -17.73 -12.57 5.06
CA LEU A 439 -16.69 -11.56 4.92
C LEU A 439 -15.30 -12.16 5.15
N LEU A 440 -15.11 -12.93 6.23
CA LEU A 440 -13.84 -13.59 6.53
C LEU A 440 -13.37 -14.53 5.40
N LEU A 441 -14.31 -15.28 4.78
CA LEU A 441 -14.01 -16.09 3.59
C LEU A 441 -13.64 -15.22 2.38
N GLY A 442 -14.33 -14.10 2.17
CA GLY A 442 -14.00 -13.14 1.11
C GLY A 442 -12.60 -12.55 1.27
N GLU A 443 -12.22 -12.18 2.48
CA GLU A 443 -10.90 -11.65 2.82
C GLU A 443 -9.81 -12.70 2.67
N LEU A 444 -10.10 -13.95 3.07
CA LEU A 444 -9.20 -15.08 2.85
C LEU A 444 -9.01 -15.37 1.35
N TYR A 445 -10.07 -15.24 0.53
CA TYR A 445 -9.95 -15.38 -0.93
C TYR A 445 -9.06 -14.27 -1.53
N THR A 446 -9.23 -13.02 -1.09
CA THR A 446 -8.41 -11.90 -1.58
C THR A 446 -6.95 -12.04 -1.15
N LEU A 447 -6.69 -12.52 0.07
CA LEU A 447 -5.35 -12.88 0.52
C LEU A 447 -4.76 -13.99 -0.34
N ALA A 448 -5.51 -15.06 -0.60
CA ALA A 448 -5.07 -16.15 -1.47
C ALA A 448 -4.72 -15.66 -2.89
N ASN A 449 -5.49 -14.69 -3.41
CA ASN A 449 -5.20 -14.08 -4.70
C ASN A 449 -3.89 -13.27 -4.66
N PHE A 450 -3.69 -12.46 -3.62
CA PHE A 450 -2.44 -11.71 -3.41
C PHE A 450 -1.23 -12.65 -3.28
N LEU A 451 -1.37 -13.73 -2.52
CA LEU A 451 -0.30 -14.70 -2.27
C LEU A 451 -0.05 -15.65 -3.45
N GLY A 452 -0.90 -15.65 -4.48
CA GLY A 452 -0.84 -16.61 -5.57
C GLY A 452 -1.15 -18.06 -5.14
N ASP A 453 -1.93 -18.26 -4.09
CA ASP A 453 -2.36 -19.59 -3.64
C ASP A 453 -3.67 -20.00 -4.33
N MET A 454 -3.53 -20.69 -5.46
CA MET A 454 -4.66 -21.22 -6.22
C MET A 454 -5.46 -22.28 -5.45
N GLY A 455 -4.79 -23.11 -4.64
CA GLY A 455 -5.44 -24.17 -3.87
C GLY A 455 -6.43 -23.59 -2.87
N LEU A 456 -6.00 -22.55 -2.16
CA LEU A 456 -6.87 -21.85 -1.22
C LEU A 456 -8.03 -21.14 -1.90
N LYS A 457 -7.80 -20.47 -3.04
CA LYS A 457 -8.90 -19.82 -3.79
C LYS A 457 -10.01 -20.81 -4.10
N ASN A 458 -9.65 -21.99 -4.58
CA ASN A 458 -10.61 -23.06 -4.89
C ASN A 458 -11.29 -23.60 -3.62
N ALA A 459 -10.54 -23.82 -2.55
CA ALA A 459 -11.08 -24.30 -1.28
C ALA A 459 -12.08 -23.30 -0.64
N VAL A 460 -11.84 -21.99 -0.79
CA VAL A 460 -12.80 -20.96 -0.34
C VAL A 460 -14.08 -21.00 -1.16
N ILE A 461 -14.00 -21.19 -2.49
CA ILE A 461 -15.19 -21.37 -3.34
C ILE A 461 -15.99 -22.61 -2.88
N ASP A 462 -15.31 -23.70 -2.54
CA ASP A 462 -15.96 -24.91 -2.02
C ASP A 462 -16.64 -24.66 -0.67
N GLN A 463 -16.02 -23.87 0.23
CA GLN A 463 -16.66 -23.45 1.48
C GLN A 463 -17.90 -22.59 1.23
N PHE A 464 -17.87 -21.67 0.27
CA PHE A 464 -19.05 -20.91 -0.12
C PHE A 464 -20.14 -21.81 -0.69
N ALA A 465 -19.79 -22.79 -1.52
CA ALA A 465 -20.75 -23.75 -2.07
C ALA A 465 -21.39 -24.64 -1.00
N ALA A 466 -20.65 -25.01 0.04
CA ALA A 466 -21.18 -25.75 1.18
C ALA A 466 -22.06 -24.87 2.10
N MET A 467 -21.73 -23.58 2.22
CA MET A 467 -22.38 -22.63 3.12
C MET A 467 -23.66 -22.02 2.53
N LEU A 468 -23.62 -21.60 1.26
CA LEU A 468 -24.73 -20.98 0.57
C LEU A 468 -25.66 -22.07 0.05
N LYS A 469 -26.79 -22.28 0.71
CA LYS A 469 -27.86 -23.16 0.22
C LYS A 469 -28.91 -22.33 -0.50
N ASP A 470 -29.86 -22.99 -1.16
CA ASP A 470 -31.04 -22.33 -1.73
C ASP A 470 -31.72 -21.47 -0.66
N GLY A 471 -31.85 -20.17 -0.94
CA GLY A 471 -32.42 -19.19 -0.01
C GLY A 471 -31.45 -18.50 0.96
N SER A 472 -30.17 -18.90 1.06
CA SER A 472 -29.19 -18.24 1.94
C SER A 472 -28.90 -16.80 1.49
N GLU A 473 -29.12 -15.79 2.33
CA GLU A 473 -28.77 -14.41 1.99
C GLU A 473 -27.25 -14.19 1.96
N LEU A 474 -26.81 -13.27 1.09
CA LEU A 474 -25.43 -12.82 1.08
C LEU A 474 -25.25 -11.72 2.11
N ALA A 475 -24.14 -11.75 2.82
CA ALA A 475 -23.75 -10.67 3.70
C ALA A 475 -23.30 -9.47 2.84
N ILE A 476 -23.82 -8.29 3.14
CA ILE A 476 -23.65 -7.09 2.30
C ILE A 476 -22.20 -6.61 2.33
N ASP A 477 -21.58 -6.67 3.51
CA ASP A 477 -20.16 -6.46 3.76
C ASP A 477 -19.27 -7.37 2.90
N PHE A 478 -19.61 -8.66 2.79
CA PHE A 478 -18.91 -9.59 1.90
C PHE A 478 -19.03 -9.20 0.43
N VAL A 479 -20.24 -8.86 -0.05
CA VAL A 479 -20.43 -8.47 -1.45
C VAL A 479 -19.63 -7.20 -1.77
N ASN A 480 -19.65 -6.21 -0.86
CA ASN A 480 -18.85 -5.00 -0.96
C ASN A 480 -17.36 -5.31 -1.01
N HIS A 481 -16.86 -6.16 -0.11
CA HIS A 481 -15.46 -6.58 -0.10
C HIS A 481 -15.05 -7.29 -1.39
N LEU A 482 -15.83 -8.28 -1.84
CA LEU A 482 -15.54 -9.04 -3.05
C LEU A 482 -15.50 -8.11 -4.28
N TYR A 483 -16.46 -7.20 -4.39
CA TYR A 483 -16.55 -6.28 -5.53
C TYR A 483 -15.55 -5.11 -5.48
N GLY A 484 -15.06 -4.75 -4.29
CA GLY A 484 -14.00 -3.75 -4.12
C GLY A 484 -12.59 -4.31 -4.36
N ASN A 485 -12.35 -5.59 -4.04
CA ASN A 485 -10.99 -6.15 -3.93
C ASN A 485 -10.65 -7.25 -4.95
N THR A 486 -11.46 -7.46 -5.99
CA THR A 486 -11.16 -8.44 -7.06
C THR A 486 -11.43 -7.86 -8.45
N PRO A 487 -10.92 -8.44 -9.55
CA PRO A 487 -11.31 -8.02 -10.90
C PRO A 487 -12.62 -8.68 -11.37
N GLU A 488 -13.23 -8.17 -12.44
CA GLU A 488 -14.42 -8.79 -13.07
C GLU A 488 -14.19 -10.24 -13.52
N SER A 489 -12.96 -10.59 -13.88
CA SER A 489 -12.58 -11.96 -14.27
C SER A 489 -12.58 -12.94 -13.09
N CYS A 490 -12.73 -12.45 -11.85
CA CYS A 490 -12.68 -13.23 -10.62
C CYS A 490 -13.68 -14.39 -10.63
N LYS A 491 -13.17 -15.58 -10.34
CA LYS A 491 -13.94 -16.81 -10.30
C LYS A 491 -14.97 -16.84 -9.18
N LEU A 492 -14.64 -16.31 -8.00
CA LEU A 492 -15.59 -16.20 -6.89
C LEU A 492 -16.74 -15.23 -7.24
N ARG A 493 -16.49 -14.12 -7.96
CA ARG A 493 -17.59 -13.26 -8.47
C ARG A 493 -18.54 -14.03 -9.36
N LYS A 494 -18.00 -14.76 -10.34
CA LYS A 494 -18.80 -15.58 -11.26
C LYS A 494 -19.60 -16.65 -10.52
N PHE A 495 -19.03 -17.26 -9.49
CA PHE A 495 -19.72 -18.21 -8.63
C PHE A 495 -20.89 -17.55 -7.88
N ILE A 496 -20.65 -16.40 -7.24
CA ILE A 496 -21.69 -15.69 -6.48
C ILE A 496 -22.82 -15.20 -7.39
N LEU A 497 -22.50 -14.68 -8.58
CA LEU A 497 -23.49 -14.34 -9.60
C LEU A 497 -24.31 -15.56 -10.02
N ALA A 498 -23.66 -16.71 -10.25
CA ALA A 498 -24.36 -17.95 -10.56
C ALA A 498 -25.34 -18.36 -9.46
N CYS A 499 -24.92 -18.33 -8.19
CA CYS A 499 -25.82 -18.59 -7.06
C CYS A 499 -27.03 -17.65 -7.07
N PHE A 500 -26.83 -16.39 -7.44
CA PHE A 500 -27.90 -15.39 -7.50
C PHE A 500 -28.88 -15.62 -8.66
N LEU A 501 -28.39 -15.97 -9.84
CA LEU A 501 -29.22 -16.21 -11.03
C LEU A 501 -30.11 -17.46 -10.89
N HIS A 502 -29.60 -18.50 -10.23
CA HIS A 502 -30.34 -19.75 -10.00
C HIS A 502 -31.31 -19.69 -8.82
N ALA A 503 -31.07 -18.80 -7.85
CA ALA A 503 -31.96 -18.55 -6.73
C ALA A 503 -32.18 -17.03 -6.54
N PRO A 504 -32.99 -16.38 -7.42
CA PRO A 504 -33.12 -14.93 -7.45
C PRO A 504 -33.69 -14.37 -6.14
N LYS A 505 -33.04 -13.33 -5.59
CA LYS A 505 -33.44 -12.69 -4.33
C LYS A 505 -33.93 -11.26 -4.57
N GLY A 506 -35.00 -11.12 -5.35
CA GLY A 506 -35.53 -9.81 -5.76
C GLY A 506 -35.86 -8.89 -4.59
N GLN A 507 -36.43 -9.42 -3.50
CA GLN A 507 -36.73 -8.62 -2.31
C GLN A 507 -35.47 -8.18 -1.56
N TRP A 508 -34.48 -9.05 -1.41
CA TRP A 508 -33.19 -8.71 -0.79
C TRP A 508 -32.46 -7.63 -1.59
N LEU A 509 -32.43 -7.73 -2.92
CA LEU A 509 -31.89 -6.67 -3.78
C LEU A 509 -32.64 -5.36 -3.61
N LYS A 510 -33.99 -5.40 -3.60
CA LYS A 510 -34.81 -4.21 -3.42
C LYS A 510 -34.50 -3.49 -2.11
N THR A 511 -34.33 -4.25 -1.03
CA THR A 511 -34.00 -3.72 0.30
C THR A 511 -32.58 -3.12 0.34
N ASN A 512 -31.61 -3.81 -0.27
CA ASN A 512 -30.18 -3.50 -0.09
C ASN A 512 -29.54 -2.72 -1.27
N ARG A 513 -30.27 -2.43 -2.34
CA ARG A 513 -29.76 -1.79 -3.57
C ARG A 513 -28.94 -0.51 -3.35
N ALA A 514 -29.25 0.26 -2.30
CA ALA A 514 -28.57 1.52 -2.02
C ALA A 514 -27.17 1.35 -1.42
N ILE A 515 -26.89 0.18 -0.84
CA ILE A 515 -25.63 -0.13 -0.13
C ILE A 515 -24.85 -1.26 -0.78
N LEU A 516 -25.34 -1.79 -1.91
CA LEU A 516 -24.66 -2.79 -2.73
C LEU A 516 -23.79 -2.11 -3.80
N PRO A 517 -22.70 -2.74 -4.25
CA PRO A 517 -21.85 -2.20 -5.30
C PRO A 517 -22.63 -2.05 -6.60
N SER A 518 -22.52 -0.89 -7.26
CA SER A 518 -23.17 -0.67 -8.57
C SER A 518 -22.72 -1.71 -9.60
N ALA A 519 -21.43 -2.08 -9.60
CA ALA A 519 -20.89 -3.12 -10.47
C ALA A 519 -21.59 -4.48 -10.27
N PHE A 520 -21.90 -4.85 -9.03
CA PHE A 520 -22.63 -6.09 -8.74
C PHE A 520 -24.07 -6.05 -9.26
N LEU A 521 -24.76 -4.90 -9.09
CA LEU A 521 -26.12 -4.73 -9.61
C LEU A 521 -26.16 -4.76 -11.14
N VAL A 522 -25.17 -4.15 -11.79
CA VAL A 522 -25.00 -4.16 -13.25
C VAL A 522 -24.71 -5.57 -13.75
N ASP A 523 -23.79 -6.30 -13.10
CA ASP A 523 -23.50 -7.70 -13.43
C ASP A 523 -24.76 -8.57 -13.33
N ILE A 524 -25.54 -8.42 -12.25
CA ILE A 524 -26.81 -9.15 -12.11
C ILE A 524 -27.76 -8.80 -13.27
N ALA A 525 -27.90 -7.52 -13.61
CA ALA A 525 -28.82 -7.10 -14.68
C ALA A 525 -28.39 -7.65 -16.06
N ILE A 526 -27.10 -7.53 -16.40
CA ILE A 526 -26.53 -8.03 -17.65
C ILE A 526 -26.66 -9.55 -17.72
N GLU A 527 -26.24 -10.25 -16.67
CA GLU A 527 -26.22 -11.70 -16.68
C GLU A 527 -27.61 -12.32 -16.53
N SER A 528 -28.58 -11.64 -15.88
CA SER A 528 -29.99 -12.07 -15.91
C SER A 528 -30.55 -12.01 -17.33
N ALA A 529 -30.27 -10.92 -18.06
CA ALA A 529 -30.71 -10.78 -19.45
C ALA A 529 -30.09 -11.83 -20.38
N ARG A 530 -28.83 -12.23 -20.13
CA ARG A 530 -28.15 -13.31 -20.86
C ARG A 530 -28.68 -14.69 -20.47
N PHE A 531 -28.92 -14.91 -19.18
CA PHE A 531 -29.39 -16.19 -18.65
C PHE A 531 -30.80 -16.55 -19.15
N ASP A 532 -31.67 -15.56 -19.35
CA ASP A 532 -32.98 -15.74 -19.95
C ASP A 532 -32.89 -16.21 -21.42
N PHE A 533 -31.79 -15.89 -22.12
CA PHE A 533 -31.54 -16.28 -23.50
C PHE A 533 -30.79 -17.62 -23.63
N ASP A 534 -29.83 -17.88 -22.75
CA ASP A 534 -29.03 -19.11 -22.74
C ASP A 534 -28.71 -19.59 -21.32
N ARG A 535 -29.50 -20.57 -20.84
CA ARG A 535 -29.33 -21.19 -19.52
C ARG A 535 -28.06 -22.04 -19.38
N THR A 536 -27.27 -22.22 -20.44
CA THR A 536 -26.03 -23.03 -20.40
C THR A 536 -24.80 -22.22 -19.96
N THR A 537 -24.87 -20.89 -20.01
CA THR A 537 -23.75 -19.99 -19.63
C THR A 537 -23.45 -19.98 -18.13
N PHE A 538 -24.47 -20.10 -17.29
CA PHE A 538 -24.32 -20.24 -15.83
C PHE A 538 -24.87 -21.57 -15.37
N ILE A 539 -23.97 -22.49 -15.04
CA ILE A 539 -24.36 -23.79 -14.50
C ILE A 539 -24.68 -23.62 -13.01
N ASN A 540 -25.82 -24.18 -12.57
CA ASN A 540 -26.22 -24.12 -11.17
C ASN A 540 -25.10 -24.67 -10.26
N PRO A 541 -24.53 -23.83 -9.36
CA PRO A 541 -23.41 -24.23 -8.50
C PRO A 541 -23.73 -25.34 -7.49
N HIS A 542 -25.01 -25.63 -7.27
CA HIS A 542 -25.50 -26.69 -6.37
C HIS A 542 -25.82 -28.00 -7.11
N ASN A 543 -26.07 -27.97 -8.42
CA ASN A 543 -26.36 -29.18 -9.23
C ASN A 543 -25.13 -29.80 -9.90
N LYS A 544 -24.06 -29.01 -10.08
CA LYS A 544 -22.73 -29.49 -10.47
C LYS A 544 -21.73 -28.97 -9.45
N THR A 545 -20.82 -29.82 -9.02
CA THR A 545 -19.78 -29.49 -8.03
C THR A 545 -19.09 -28.18 -8.39
N ALA A 546 -18.92 -27.28 -7.42
CA ALA A 546 -18.43 -25.90 -7.56
C ALA A 546 -17.12 -25.75 -8.36
N CYS A 547 -16.44 -26.85 -8.65
CA CYS A 547 -15.25 -27.00 -9.47
C CYS A 547 -15.28 -26.32 -10.86
N LEU A 548 -16.44 -25.99 -11.45
CA LEU A 548 -16.51 -25.18 -12.69
C LEU A 548 -16.08 -23.72 -12.49
N TYR A 549 -16.22 -23.25 -11.25
CA TYR A 549 -15.77 -21.94 -10.81
C TYR A 549 -14.37 -22.00 -10.22
N HIS A 550 -13.67 -23.13 -10.27
CA HIS A 550 -12.27 -23.17 -9.83
C HIS A 550 -11.33 -22.54 -10.85
N GLU A 551 -10.17 -22.12 -10.35
CA GLU A 551 -9.01 -21.81 -11.15
C GLU A 551 -8.24 -23.10 -11.48
N LEU A 552 -7.80 -23.23 -12.74
CA LEU A 552 -7.19 -24.46 -13.26
C LEU A 552 -5.66 -24.36 -13.43
N GLY A 553 -5.09 -23.15 -13.34
CA GLY A 553 -3.67 -22.93 -13.61
C GLY A 553 -3.27 -23.49 -14.99
N LYS A 554 -2.24 -24.35 -15.02
CA LYS A 554 -1.78 -25.07 -16.23
C LYS A 554 -2.47 -26.42 -16.46
N ALA A 555 -3.36 -26.85 -15.56
CA ALA A 555 -4.01 -28.14 -15.66
C ALA A 555 -5.21 -28.09 -16.61
N PRO A 556 -5.47 -29.16 -17.37
CA PRO A 556 -6.60 -29.20 -18.29
C PRO A 556 -7.96 -29.36 -17.58
N THR A 557 -7.97 -29.85 -16.33
CA THR A 557 -9.19 -30.10 -15.53
C THR A 557 -8.94 -29.87 -14.04
N CYS A 558 -10.00 -29.58 -13.29
CA CYS A 558 -9.93 -29.40 -11.84
C CYS A 558 -9.51 -30.71 -11.12
N SER A 559 -8.68 -30.59 -10.08
CA SER A 559 -8.17 -31.72 -9.30
C SER A 559 -9.10 -32.21 -8.19
N CYS A 560 -10.30 -31.61 -8.03
CA CYS A 560 -11.28 -32.03 -7.03
C CYS A 560 -11.73 -33.49 -7.28
N ALA A 561 -12.05 -34.22 -6.21
CA ALA A 561 -12.37 -35.65 -6.28
C ALA A 561 -13.51 -35.95 -7.28
N ASP A 562 -14.53 -35.10 -7.31
CA ASP A 562 -15.67 -35.24 -8.22
C ASP A 562 -15.31 -35.00 -9.70
N CYS A 563 -14.38 -34.09 -9.99
CA CYS A 563 -13.88 -33.87 -11.35
C CYS A 563 -12.96 -35.00 -11.80
N ARG A 564 -12.15 -35.59 -10.90
CA ARG A 564 -11.38 -36.80 -11.19
C ARG A 564 -12.32 -37.96 -11.56
N ILE A 565 -13.40 -38.15 -10.82
CA ILE A 565 -14.40 -39.20 -11.09
C ILE A 565 -15.13 -38.94 -12.41
N ARG A 566 -15.59 -37.72 -12.68
CA ARG A 566 -16.21 -37.36 -13.97
C ARG A 566 -15.27 -37.54 -15.16
N TRP A 567 -14.01 -37.12 -15.04
CA TRP A 567 -13.01 -37.33 -16.10
C TRP A 567 -12.81 -38.82 -16.39
N ILE A 568 -12.74 -39.67 -15.35
CA ILE A 568 -12.66 -41.13 -15.50
C ILE A 568 -13.92 -41.71 -16.17
N ILE A 569 -15.11 -41.21 -15.83
CA ILE A 569 -16.39 -41.68 -16.39
C ILE A 569 -16.59 -41.22 -17.84
N GLU A 570 -16.27 -39.97 -18.17
CA GLU A 570 -16.48 -39.37 -19.49
C GLU A 570 -15.40 -39.76 -20.52
N LYS A 571 -14.20 -40.18 -20.09
CA LYS A 571 -13.13 -40.68 -20.98
C LYS A 571 -13.19 -42.19 -21.25
N ARG A 572 -13.84 -43.00 -20.39
CA ARG A 572 -14.02 -44.45 -20.62
C ARG A 572 -14.69 -44.81 -21.97
N PRO A 573 -15.67 -44.05 -22.51
CA PRO A 573 -16.27 -44.39 -23.80
C PRO A 573 -15.39 -44.05 -25.00
N LEU A 574 -14.49 -43.05 -24.89
CA LEU A 574 -13.68 -42.58 -26.03
C LEU A 574 -12.44 -43.46 -26.27
N GLU A 575 -11.90 -44.11 -25.23
CA GLU A 575 -10.79 -45.06 -25.38
C GLU A 575 -11.27 -46.44 -25.87
N GLN A 576 -12.52 -46.83 -25.61
CA GLN A 576 -13.12 -48.05 -26.17
C GLN A 576 -13.52 -47.90 -27.64
N ALA A 577 -13.89 -46.70 -28.09
CA ALA A 577 -14.21 -46.43 -29.49
C ALA A 577 -12.97 -46.26 -30.40
N ALA A 578 -11.77 -46.10 -29.83
CA ALA A 578 -10.51 -46.01 -30.58
C ALA A 578 -9.79 -47.37 -30.73
N GLN A 579 -10.37 -48.46 -30.20
CA GLN A 579 -9.88 -49.84 -30.30
C GLN A 579 -10.82 -50.79 -31.06
N THR A 580 -11.82 -50.24 -31.75
CA THR A 580 -12.68 -50.90 -32.74
C THR A 580 -12.57 -50.15 -34.05
#